data_AF-A0A9E2ZCX4-F1
#
_entry.id   AF-A0A9E2ZCX4-F1
#
_cell.length_a   1.000
_cell.length_b   1.000
_cell.length_c   1.000
_cell.angle_alpha   90.00
_cell.angle_beta   90.00
_cell.angle_gamma   90.00
#
_symmetry.space_group_name_H-M   'P 1'
#
loop_
_entity.id
_entity.type
_entity.pdbx_description
1 polymer ?
#
loop_
_entity_poly.entity_id
_entity_poly.type
_entity_poly.pdbx_seq_one_letter_code
_entity_poly.pdbx_strand_id
1 'polypeptide(L)'
;MVNAPRPGGADDNPGMERATVEGVTFERGATVILRPGSDRDPFDKMLDGRRATLERIYVDYDERVYLAVTVDDDPGQELMRETGRYLFFFTHEVQTL
;
A
#
# COMPACT_ATOMS: atom_id res chain seq x y z
N MET A 1 -1.37 16.06 -14.55
CA MET A 1 -2.11 15.00 -13.85
C MET A 1 -1.47 13.69 -14.27
N VAL A 2 -0.43 13.24 -13.56
CA VAL A 2 0.27 11.99 -13.90
C VAL A 2 -0.55 10.84 -13.34
N ASN A 3 -1.29 10.18 -14.21
CA ASN A 3 -2.01 8.95 -13.87
C ASN A 3 -0.93 7.86 -13.79
N ALA A 4 -0.42 7.59 -12.58
CA ALA A 4 0.47 6.46 -12.37
C ALA A 4 -0.25 5.19 -12.86
N PRO A 5 0.39 4.33 -13.65
CA PRO A 5 -0.24 3.09 -14.09
C PRO A 5 -0.63 2.29 -12.84
N ARG A 6 -1.93 2.07 -12.62
CA ARG A 6 -2.37 1.07 -11.65
C ARG A 6 -1.99 -0.28 -12.25
N PRO A 7 -1.10 -1.09 -11.64
CA PRO A 7 -0.90 -2.45 -12.09
C PRO A 7 -2.16 -3.26 -11.77
N GLY A 8 -3.10 -3.28 -12.72
CA GLY A 8 -4.26 -4.14 -12.72
C GLY A 8 -3.89 -5.46 -13.40
N GLY A 9 -3.37 -6.41 -12.63
CA GLY A 9 -3.06 -7.76 -13.09
C GLY A 9 -2.46 -8.58 -11.98
N ALA A 10 -2.71 -9.89 -11.97
CA ALA A 10 -2.11 -10.85 -11.05
C ALA A 10 -0.59 -10.92 -11.32
N ASP A 11 0.13 -9.94 -10.79
CA ASP A 11 1.58 -9.90 -10.89
C ASP A 11 2.12 -10.93 -9.88
N ASP A 12 2.81 -11.95 -10.36
CA ASP A 12 3.47 -12.97 -9.52
C ASP A 12 4.68 -12.36 -8.79
N ASN A 13 5.10 -11.15 -9.14
CA ASN A 13 6.16 -10.45 -8.43
C ASN A 13 5.64 -10.00 -7.05
N PRO A 14 6.20 -10.53 -5.94
CA PRO A 14 5.88 -10.06 -4.60
C PRO A 14 6.41 -8.63 -4.36
N GLY A 15 7.19 -8.09 -5.30
CA GLY A 15 7.88 -6.82 -5.13
C GLY A 15 9.13 -6.99 -4.27
N MET A 16 9.63 -5.89 -3.72
CA MET A 16 10.77 -5.91 -2.81
C MET A 16 10.36 -6.42 -1.43
N GLU A 17 11.27 -7.10 -0.73
CA GLU A 17 11.05 -7.52 0.66
C GLU A 17 11.08 -6.33 1.63
N ARG A 18 11.86 -5.30 1.30
CA ARG A 18 12.16 -4.15 2.16
C ARG A 18 12.50 -2.92 1.32
N ALA A 19 12.09 -1.74 1.78
CA ALA A 19 12.45 -0.44 1.21
C ALA A 19 12.69 0.59 2.30
N THR A 20 13.71 1.43 2.15
CA THR A 20 13.94 2.57 3.04
C THR A 20 13.72 3.87 2.28
N VAL A 21 12.77 4.69 2.75
CA VAL A 21 12.41 5.97 2.14
C VAL A 21 12.45 7.04 3.20
N GLU A 22 13.21 8.11 2.97
CA GLU A 22 13.39 9.23 3.93
C GLU A 22 13.78 8.79 5.36
N GLY A 23 14.53 7.68 5.47
CA GLY A 23 14.95 7.12 6.77
C GLY A 23 13.90 6.22 7.44
N VAL A 24 12.73 6.03 6.83
CA VAL A 24 11.69 5.09 7.28
C VAL A 24 11.84 3.77 6.54
N THR A 25 11.93 2.66 7.27
CA THR A 25 12.03 1.32 6.67
C THR A 25 10.67 0.64 6.62
N PHE A 26 10.28 0.21 5.44
CA PHE A 26 9.09 -0.55 5.15
C PHE A 26 9.48 -2.00 4.86
N GLU A 27 8.81 -2.94 5.51
CA GLU A 27 9.06 -4.37 5.35
C GLU A 27 7.75 -5.10 5.03
N ARG A 28 7.84 -6.11 4.16
CA ARG A 28 6.69 -6.97 3.90
C ARG A 28 6.25 -7.69 5.18
N GLY A 29 4.95 -7.66 5.44
CA GLY A 29 4.32 -8.17 6.65
C GLY A 29 4.27 -7.16 7.80
N ALA A 30 4.89 -5.99 7.67
CA ALA A 30 4.82 -4.96 8.71
C ALA A 30 3.41 -4.34 8.80
N THR A 31 3.03 -3.94 10.01
CA THR A 31 1.80 -3.19 10.24
C THR A 31 2.06 -1.69 10.08
N VAL A 32 1.20 -1.03 9.33
CA VAL A 32 1.22 0.42 9.08
C VAL A 32 -0.14 1.03 9.41
N ILE A 33 -0.17 2.35 9.60
CA ILE A 33 -1.38 3.15 9.71
C ILE A 33 -1.58 3.94 8.42
N LEU A 34 -2.78 3.86 7.85
CA LEU A 34 -3.14 4.61 6.65
C LEU A 34 -3.44 6.07 6.99
N ARG A 35 -2.85 7.00 6.22
CA ARG A 35 -3.00 8.45 6.30
C ARG A 35 -3.19 9.04 4.88
N PRO A 36 -4.28 8.69 4.20
CA PRO A 36 -4.56 9.15 2.84
C PRO A 36 -4.63 10.68 2.76
N GLY A 37 -4.05 11.26 1.71
CA GLY A 37 -4.08 12.70 1.49
C GLY A 37 -5.49 13.27 1.24
N SER A 38 -5.64 14.59 1.39
CA SER A 38 -6.95 15.27 1.18
C SER A 38 -7.48 15.21 -0.26
N ASP A 39 -6.63 14.90 -1.24
CA ASP A 39 -7.00 14.76 -2.66
C ASP A 39 -7.50 13.35 -3.02
N ARG A 40 -7.44 12.40 -2.09
CA ARG A 40 -7.89 11.01 -2.31
C ARG A 40 -9.40 10.89 -2.44
N ASP A 41 -9.82 9.82 -3.12
CA ASP A 41 -11.22 9.44 -3.28
C ASP A 41 -11.90 9.21 -1.90
N PRO A 42 -13.23 9.38 -1.79
CA PRO A 42 -13.95 9.22 -0.52
C PRO A 42 -13.74 7.87 0.16
N PHE A 43 -13.55 6.80 -0.62
CA PHE A 43 -13.30 5.45 -0.10
C PHE A 43 -11.94 5.37 0.61
N ASP A 44 -10.87 5.87 -0.02
CA ASP A 44 -9.55 5.94 0.60
C ASP A 44 -9.62 6.74 1.89
N LYS A 45 -10.31 7.89 1.90
CA LYS A 45 -10.45 8.73 3.10
C LYS A 45 -11.10 8.02 4.29
N MET A 46 -12.01 7.07 4.04
CA MET A 46 -12.64 6.28 5.11
C MET A 46 -11.65 5.34 5.82
N LEU A 47 -10.48 5.14 5.23
CA LEU A 47 -9.39 4.32 5.77
C LEU A 47 -8.39 5.11 6.62
N ASP A 48 -8.54 6.45 6.75
CA ASP A 48 -7.66 7.23 7.62
C ASP A 48 -7.67 6.71 9.06
N GLY A 49 -6.46 6.52 9.61
CA GLY A 49 -6.25 5.99 10.95
C GLY A 49 -6.42 4.48 11.08
N ARG A 50 -6.78 3.75 10.00
CA ARG A 50 -6.91 2.29 10.05
C ARG A 50 -5.54 1.61 9.98
N ARG A 51 -5.45 0.47 10.67
CA ARG A 51 -4.32 -0.45 10.58
C ARG A 51 -4.38 -1.25 9.28
N ALA A 52 -3.25 -1.35 8.62
CA ALA A 52 -3.09 -2.15 7.42
C ALA A 52 -1.80 -2.97 7.50
N THR A 53 -1.81 -4.13 6.86
CA THR A 53 -0.64 -5.01 6.72
C THR A 53 -0.03 -4.79 5.35
N LEU A 54 1.28 -4.57 5.33
CA LEU A 54 2.04 -4.41 4.11
C LEU A 54 2.22 -5.76 3.42
N GLU A 55 1.55 -5.97 2.30
CA GLU A 55 1.61 -7.25 1.57
C GLU A 55 2.70 -7.25 0.50
N ARG A 56 2.91 -6.12 -0.19
CA ARG A 56 3.91 -5.97 -1.26
C ARG A 56 4.50 -4.57 -1.33
N ILE A 57 5.75 -4.46 -1.78
CA ILE A 57 6.46 -3.19 -1.98
C ILE A 57 6.88 -3.08 -3.43
N TYR A 58 6.50 -2.01 -4.10
CA TYR A 58 6.83 -1.78 -5.49
C TYR A 58 7.57 -0.46 -5.69
N VAL A 59 8.31 -0.37 -6.79
CA VAL A 59 9.00 0.84 -7.22
C VAL A 59 8.54 1.17 -8.63
N ASP A 60 8.18 2.42 -8.87
CA ASP A 60 7.78 2.90 -10.20
C ASP A 60 9.02 3.25 -11.04
N TYR A 61 8.82 3.59 -12.31
CA TYR A 61 9.90 4.04 -13.19
C TYR A 61 10.58 5.33 -12.72
N ASP A 62 9.91 6.15 -11.90
CA ASP A 62 10.46 7.37 -11.27
C ASP A 62 11.14 7.08 -9.91
N GLU A 63 11.50 5.83 -9.61
CA GLU A 63 12.10 5.39 -8.34
C GLU A 63 11.21 5.66 -7.10
N ARG A 64 9.91 5.89 -7.31
CA ARG A 64 8.94 6.09 -6.24
C ARG A 64 8.45 4.78 -5.68
N VAL A 65 8.50 4.65 -4.36
CA VAL A 65 8.00 3.47 -3.65
C VAL A 65 6.49 3.61 -3.42
N TYR A 66 5.75 2.56 -3.79
CA TYR A 66 4.34 2.40 -3.46
C TYR A 66 4.10 1.05 -2.79
N LEU A 67 3.19 1.07 -1.81
CA LEU A 67 2.95 -0.02 -0.89
C LEU A 67 1.59 -0.63 -1.20
N ALA A 68 1.56 -1.94 -1.40
CA ALA A 68 0.34 -2.70 -1.51
C ALA A 68 -0.01 -3.24 -0.12
N VAL A 69 -1.19 -2.89 0.38
CA VAL A 69 -1.60 -3.20 1.76
C VAL A 69 -2.99 -3.82 1.80
N THR A 70 -3.27 -4.52 2.89
CA THR A 70 -4.62 -4.97 3.27
C THR A 70 -5.02 -4.34 4.59
N VAL A 71 -6.30 -4.03 4.77
CA VAL A 71 -6.79 -3.43 6.02
C VAL A 71 -7.10 -4.53 7.01
N ASP A 72 -6.63 -4.40 8.25
CA ASP A 72 -6.75 -5.44 9.29
C ASP A 72 -8.20 -5.66 9.75
N ASP A 73 -9.00 -4.59 9.73
CA ASP A 73 -10.41 -4.58 10.14
C ASP A 73 -11.38 -4.81 8.96
N ASP A 74 -10.87 -5.06 7.74
CA ASP A 74 -11.72 -5.27 6.56
C ASP A 74 -12.10 -6.75 6.39
N PRO A 75 -13.40 -7.11 6.34
CA PRO A 75 -13.82 -8.49 6.16
C PRO A 75 -13.41 -9.10 4.81
N GLY A 76 -13.04 -8.26 3.84
CA GLY A 76 -12.50 -8.66 2.55
C GLY A 76 -10.98 -8.88 2.55
N GLN A 77 -10.27 -8.72 3.68
CA GLN A 77 -8.81 -8.89 3.77
C GLN A 77 -8.34 -10.21 3.17
N GLU A 78 -8.96 -11.34 3.55
CA GLU A 78 -8.56 -12.66 3.06
C GLU A 78 -8.74 -12.76 1.54
N LEU A 79 -9.89 -12.30 1.03
CA LEU A 79 -10.17 -12.29 -0.40
C LEU A 79 -9.17 -11.41 -1.17
N MET A 80 -8.73 -10.28 -0.59
CA MET A 80 -7.68 -9.44 -1.18
C MET A 80 -6.37 -10.20 -1.32
N ARG A 81 -5.98 -10.98 -0.30
CA ARG A 81 -4.77 -11.82 -0.33
C ARG A 81 -4.90 -12.94 -1.36
N GLU A 82 -6.01 -13.66 -1.37
CA GLU A 82 -6.29 -14.76 -2.30
C GLU A 82 -6.30 -14.29 -3.76
N THR A 83 -6.88 -13.12 -4.03
CA THR A 83 -7.00 -12.58 -5.39
C THR A 83 -5.81 -11.72 -5.82
N GLY A 84 -4.90 -11.39 -4.89
CA GLY A 84 -3.81 -10.43 -5.12
C GLY A 84 -4.29 -8.99 -5.38
N ARG A 85 -5.50 -8.63 -4.94
CA ARG A 85 -6.10 -7.30 -5.13
C ARG A 85 -5.93 -6.46 -3.87
N TYR A 86 -4.81 -5.76 -3.81
CA TYR A 86 -4.46 -4.91 -2.67
C TYR A 86 -4.86 -3.45 -2.87
N LEU A 87 -4.84 -2.69 -1.78
CA LEU A 87 -4.93 -1.22 -1.82
C LEU A 87 -3.54 -0.64 -1.94
N PHE A 88 -3.39 0.43 -2.72
CA PHE A 88 -2.09 1.02 -3.03
C PHE A 88 -1.94 2.42 -2.45
N PHE A 89 -0.93 2.61 -1.61
CA PHE A 89 -0.62 3.89 -0.96
C PHE A 89 0.85 4.26 -1.17
N PHE A 90 1.15 5.56 -1.20
CA PHE A 90 2.53 6.03 -1.18
C PHE A 90 3.10 6.01 0.24
N THR A 91 4.43 6.02 0.36
CA THR A 91 5.13 6.02 1.65
C THR A 91 4.80 7.21 2.54
N HIS A 92 4.45 8.36 1.96
CA HIS A 92 4.03 9.56 2.71
C HIS A 92 2.57 9.51 3.19
N GLU A 93 1.77 8.59 2.67
CA GLU A 93 0.36 8.38 3.05
C GLU A 93 0.19 7.24 4.04
N VAL A 94 1.30 6.75 4.58
CA VAL A 94 1.30 5.72 5.61
C VAL A 94 2.28 6.08 6.71
N GLN A 95 2.06 5.50 7.87
CA GLN A 95 2.96 5.60 9.00
C GLN A 95 3.32 4.19 9.48
N THR A 96 4.61 3.88 9.59
CA THR A 96 5.08 2.63 10.18
C THR A 96 4.85 2.63 11.68
N LEU A 97 4.47 1.48 12.25
CA LEU A 97 4.32 1.28 13.69
C LEU A 97 5.63 0.84 14.36
#